data_AF-A0A961GIQ2-F1
#
_entry.id   AF-A0A961GIQ2-F1
#
_cell.length_a   1.000
_cell.length_b   1.000
_cell.length_c   1.000
_cell.angle_alpha   90.00
_cell.angle_beta   90.00
_cell.angle_gamma   90.00
#
_symmetry.space_group_name_H-M   'P 1'
#
loop_
_entity.id
_entity.type
_entity.pdbx_description
1 polymer ?
#
loop_
_entity_poly.entity_id
_entity_poly.type
_entity_poly.pdbx_seq_one_letter_code
_entity_poly.pdbx_strand_id
1 'polypeptide(L)'
;GSILGDKTRMGELAADPEVFVRPSPGSGHLGGVARRTREALLLCEAAGFDVVIVETIGVGQSETEIAEMVDAFVLLVGPGAGDELQGIKRGIMELADLIVVNKADGDLAAAASRTRADYANAVHLLRPKWSAWSTRAVTCSAVERRGIAEVWDELTSFAEAVTGSGELSTHRAAQAVAWLWSELRDDLVGDFRSAPAVQALLPDVERAVASGDLSARAGARRLLDAFRS
;
A
#
# COMPACT_ATOMS: atom_id res chain seq x y z
N GLY A 1 -10.24 17.42 -0.67
CA GLY A 1 -10.83 16.45 -1.61
C GLY A 1 -10.78 17.05 -2.99
N SER A 2 -9.90 16.54 -3.86
CA SER A 2 -9.81 17.03 -5.23
C SER A 2 -10.96 16.46 -6.04
N ILE A 3 -11.87 17.33 -6.49
CA ILE A 3 -12.94 17.04 -7.47
C ILE A 3 -12.36 16.61 -8.83
N LEU A 4 -11.05 16.79 -9.04
CA LEU A 4 -10.30 16.44 -10.24
C LEU A 4 -9.10 15.57 -9.86
N GLY A 5 -9.31 14.52 -9.07
CA GLY A 5 -8.27 13.55 -8.74
C GLY A 5 -7.71 12.91 -10.00
N ASP A 6 -6.62 13.48 -10.51
CA ASP A 6 -5.70 12.99 -11.54
C ASP A 6 -6.29 12.20 -12.73
N LYS A 7 -7.54 12.46 -13.10
CA LYS A 7 -8.17 11.96 -14.34
C LYS A 7 -7.41 12.43 -15.59
N THR A 8 -6.57 13.45 -15.44
CA THR A 8 -5.67 13.96 -16.49
C THR A 8 -4.62 12.96 -16.93
N ARG A 9 -4.15 12.06 -16.05
CA ARG A 9 -3.15 11.03 -16.41
C ARG A 9 -3.76 9.76 -16.99
N MET A 10 -5.05 9.54 -16.72
CA MET A 10 -5.81 8.36 -17.17
C MET A 10 -7.00 8.77 -18.02
N GLY A 11 -6.79 9.65 -19.01
CA GLY A 11 -7.87 10.28 -19.77
C GLY A 11 -8.79 9.28 -20.50
N GLU A 12 -8.23 8.24 -21.11
CA GLU A 12 -9.01 7.18 -21.76
C GLU A 12 -9.86 6.40 -20.74
N LEU A 13 -9.25 5.91 -19.67
CA LEU A 13 -9.94 5.14 -18.61
C LEU A 13 -10.98 5.99 -17.85
N ALA A 14 -10.69 7.26 -17.59
CA ALA A 14 -11.60 8.13 -16.85
C ALA A 14 -12.88 8.50 -17.63
N ALA A 15 -12.89 8.27 -18.95
CA ALA A 15 -14.05 8.46 -19.81
C ALA A 15 -14.87 7.18 -20.03
N ASP A 16 -14.32 6.02 -19.64
CA ASP A 16 -14.99 4.73 -19.76
C ASP A 16 -16.10 4.60 -18.71
N PRO A 17 -17.37 4.33 -19.10
CA PRO A 17 -18.48 4.18 -18.16
C PRO A 17 -18.35 2.96 -17.23
N GLU A 18 -17.53 1.97 -17.59
CA GLU A 18 -17.27 0.78 -16.77
C GLU A 18 -16.14 1.01 -15.75
N VAL A 19 -15.49 2.18 -15.80
CA VAL A 19 -14.35 2.51 -14.93
C VAL A 19 -14.74 3.58 -13.91
N PHE A 20 -14.47 3.28 -12.64
CA PHE A 20 -14.61 4.24 -11.55
C PHE A 20 -13.25 4.65 -10.98
N VAL A 21 -12.86 5.91 -11.20
CA VAL A 21 -11.61 6.48 -10.64
C VAL A 21 -11.92 7.41 -9.47
N ARG A 22 -11.31 7.15 -8.32
CA ARG A 22 -11.45 7.96 -7.11
C ARG A 22 -10.09 8.29 -6.49
N PRO A 23 -9.74 9.58 -6.28
CA PRO A 23 -8.59 9.94 -5.46
C PRO A 23 -8.88 9.63 -3.99
N SER A 24 -7.93 9.01 -3.29
CA SER A 24 -8.06 8.85 -1.84
C SER A 24 -7.80 10.19 -1.14
N PRO A 25 -8.68 10.64 -0.23
CA PRO A 25 -8.53 11.94 0.42
C PRO A 25 -7.38 11.92 1.44
N GLY A 26 -6.37 12.78 1.24
CA GLY A 26 -5.38 13.11 2.27
C GLY A 26 -6.05 13.73 3.50
N SER A 27 -6.13 13.01 4.60
CA SER A 27 -6.32 13.61 5.92
C SER A 27 -4.95 14.00 6.48
N GLY A 28 -4.84 15.10 7.23
CA GLY A 28 -3.58 15.54 7.87
C GLY A 28 -2.98 14.59 8.93
N HIS A 29 -3.42 13.33 8.96
CA HIS A 29 -2.91 12.24 9.78
C HIS A 29 -2.60 11.05 8.87
N LEU A 30 -1.41 10.46 9.03
CA LEU A 30 -0.89 9.35 8.21
C LEU A 30 -1.87 8.16 8.09
N GLY A 31 -2.73 7.91 9.08
CA GLY A 31 -3.68 6.77 9.07
C GLY A 31 -5.03 7.00 8.33
N GLY A 32 -5.48 8.24 8.14
CA GLY A 32 -6.84 8.46 7.63
C GLY A 32 -7.01 8.23 6.13
N VAL A 33 -5.92 8.19 5.35
CA VAL A 33 -5.97 7.82 3.92
C VAL A 33 -6.25 6.33 3.77
N ALA A 34 -5.51 5.48 4.49
CA ALA A 34 -5.69 4.03 4.46
C ALA A 34 -7.11 3.64 4.87
N ARG A 35 -7.66 4.24 5.94
CA ARG A 35 -9.06 4.06 6.37
C ARG A 35 -10.06 4.36 5.25
N ARG A 36 -9.95 5.53 4.62
CA ARG A 36 -10.88 5.95 3.55
C ARG A 36 -10.74 5.12 2.29
N THR A 37 -9.54 4.64 1.98
CA THR A 37 -9.31 3.70 0.88
C THR A 37 -10.01 2.37 1.16
N ARG A 38 -9.90 1.81 2.38
CA ARG A 38 -10.57 0.56 2.75
C ARG A 38 -12.09 0.64 2.66
N GLU A 39 -12.69 1.73 3.15
CA GLU A 39 -14.14 1.96 2.99
C GLU A 39 -14.54 2.00 1.50
N ALA A 40 -13.72 2.63 0.66
CA ALA A 40 -13.96 2.67 -0.78
C ALA A 40 -13.83 1.29 -1.44
N LEU A 41 -12.86 0.46 -1.03
CA LEU A 41 -12.72 -0.92 -1.51
C LEU A 41 -14.00 -1.72 -1.29
N LEU A 42 -14.53 -1.72 -0.06
CA LEU A 42 -15.76 -2.45 0.28
C LEU A 42 -16.97 -1.94 -0.50
N LEU A 43 -17.05 -0.63 -0.73
CA LEU A 43 -18.12 -0.05 -1.54
C LEU A 43 -18.01 -0.44 -3.02
N CYS A 44 -16.80 -0.50 -3.58
CA CYS A 44 -16.57 -0.97 -4.95
C CYS A 44 -16.97 -2.45 -5.09
N GLU A 45 -16.55 -3.31 -4.16
CA GLU A 45 -16.94 -4.72 -4.16
C GLU A 45 -18.46 -4.87 -4.05
N ALA A 46 -19.10 -4.15 -3.13
CA ALA A 46 -20.56 -4.17 -2.96
C ALA A 46 -21.32 -3.61 -4.17
N ALA A 47 -20.71 -2.71 -4.94
CA ALA A 47 -21.25 -2.17 -6.17
C ALA A 47 -21.06 -3.11 -7.38
N GLY A 48 -20.40 -4.25 -7.21
CA GLY A 48 -20.22 -5.27 -8.24
C GLY A 48 -18.97 -5.09 -9.10
N PHE A 49 -18.01 -4.26 -8.69
CA PHE A 49 -16.69 -4.26 -9.33
C PHE A 49 -15.96 -5.54 -8.95
N ASP A 50 -15.51 -6.26 -9.96
CA ASP A 50 -14.75 -7.52 -9.85
C ASP A 50 -13.25 -7.30 -9.74
N VAL A 51 -12.76 -6.15 -10.22
CA VAL A 51 -11.35 -5.73 -10.14
C VAL A 51 -11.26 -4.36 -9.49
N VAL A 52 -10.46 -4.26 -8.42
CA VAL A 52 -10.17 -2.98 -7.76
C VAL A 52 -8.65 -2.79 -7.68
N ILE A 53 -8.16 -1.70 -8.28
CA ILE A 53 -6.74 -1.35 -8.30
C ILE A 53 -6.49 -0.20 -7.31
N VAL A 54 -5.53 -0.40 -6.40
CA VAL A 54 -5.08 0.62 -5.45
C VAL A 54 -3.68 1.09 -5.84
N GLU A 55 -3.56 2.35 -6.23
CA GLU A 55 -2.28 2.97 -6.58
C GLU A 55 -1.74 3.84 -5.44
N THR A 56 -0.43 3.76 -5.18
CA THR A 56 0.27 4.69 -4.29
C THR A 56 0.66 5.97 -5.03
N ILE A 57 0.35 7.13 -4.45
CA ILE A 57 0.63 8.44 -5.06
C ILE A 57 1.90 9.13 -4.50
N GLY A 58 2.71 8.41 -3.71
CA GLY A 58 3.98 8.91 -3.15
C GLY A 58 3.98 9.12 -1.63
N VAL A 59 4.68 10.15 -1.16
CA VAL A 59 5.13 10.31 0.24
C VAL A 59 3.96 10.37 1.22
N GLY A 60 4.02 9.53 2.26
CA GLY A 60 3.05 9.52 3.37
C GLY A 60 2.06 8.35 3.38
N GLN A 61 2.18 7.40 2.45
CA GLN A 61 1.60 6.05 2.59
C GLN A 61 2.73 5.06 2.78
N SER A 62 2.58 4.11 3.72
CA SER A 62 3.54 3.01 3.79
C SER A 62 3.14 1.94 2.78
N GLU A 63 4.12 1.41 2.05
CA GLU A 63 3.91 0.29 1.12
C GLU A 63 3.32 -0.92 1.85
N THR A 64 3.64 -1.06 3.13
CA THR A 64 3.06 -2.05 4.05
C THR A 64 1.55 -1.88 4.22
N GLU A 65 1.05 -0.66 4.48
CA GLU A 65 -0.39 -0.42 4.65
C GLU A 65 -1.19 -0.82 3.41
N ILE A 66 -0.62 -0.61 2.22
CA ILE A 66 -1.24 -0.99 0.95
C ILE A 66 -1.19 -2.51 0.76
N ALA A 67 -0.05 -3.16 1.04
CA ALA A 67 0.04 -4.62 1.01
C ALA A 67 -0.96 -5.29 1.98
N GLU A 68 -1.25 -4.65 3.11
CA GLU A 68 -2.24 -5.10 4.08
C GLU A 68 -3.70 -4.82 3.66
N MET A 69 -3.97 -4.22 2.49
CA MET A 69 -5.33 -3.99 2.00
C MET A 69 -5.66 -4.60 0.64
N VAL A 70 -4.70 -5.28 0.01
CA VAL A 70 -4.87 -5.90 -1.32
C VAL A 70 -4.58 -7.39 -1.28
N ASP A 71 -5.10 -8.11 -2.27
CA ASP A 71 -4.82 -9.54 -2.45
C ASP A 71 -3.47 -9.78 -3.13
N ALA A 72 -3.17 -8.95 -4.13
CA ALA A 72 -1.94 -8.99 -4.92
C ALA A 72 -1.25 -7.62 -4.86
N PHE A 73 0.05 -7.63 -4.57
CA PHE A 73 0.90 -6.45 -4.55
C PHE A 73 1.85 -6.46 -5.75
N VAL A 74 1.70 -5.49 -6.65
CA VAL A 74 2.54 -5.33 -7.84
C VAL A 74 3.59 -4.26 -7.61
N LEU A 75 4.86 -4.62 -7.75
CA LEU A 75 5.97 -3.68 -7.71
C LEU A 75 6.35 -3.27 -9.14
N LEU A 76 6.08 -2.02 -9.50
CA LEU A 76 6.46 -1.44 -10.78
C LEU A 76 7.85 -0.80 -10.69
N VAL A 77 8.78 -1.20 -11.56
CA VAL A 77 10.16 -0.68 -11.59
C VAL A 77 10.56 -0.25 -13.01
N GLY A 78 11.56 0.63 -13.10
CA GLY A 78 12.13 1.06 -14.38
C GLY A 78 13.35 0.24 -14.82
N PRO A 79 13.76 0.31 -16.09
CA PRO A 79 14.98 -0.31 -16.59
C PRO A 79 16.20 0.33 -15.93
N GLY A 80 17.24 -0.47 -15.63
CA GLY A 80 18.46 0.04 -14.99
C GLY A 80 18.36 0.16 -13.47
N ALA A 81 17.21 -0.13 -12.87
CA ALA A 81 17.03 -0.20 -11.42
C ALA A 81 17.78 -1.38 -10.76
N GLY A 82 18.53 -2.19 -11.53
CA GLY A 82 19.35 -3.29 -11.01
C GLY A 82 20.47 -2.84 -10.07
N ASP A 83 21.07 -1.67 -10.31
CA ASP A 83 22.02 -1.05 -9.36
C ASP A 83 21.26 -0.40 -8.18
N GLU A 84 20.01 0.00 -8.39
CA GLU A 84 19.09 0.49 -7.36
C GLU A 84 18.42 -0.63 -6.55
N LEU A 85 18.79 -1.90 -6.75
CA LEU A 85 18.35 -3.01 -5.89
C LEU A 85 18.82 -2.80 -4.43
N GLN A 86 19.88 -1.99 -4.24
CA GLN A 86 20.30 -1.47 -2.93
C GLN A 86 19.38 -0.33 -2.40
N GLY A 87 18.69 0.39 -3.29
CA GLY A 87 17.78 1.50 -2.99
C GLY A 87 16.31 1.10 -2.85
N ILE A 88 15.85 0.04 -3.53
CA ILE A 88 14.59 -0.61 -3.17
C ILE A 88 14.79 -1.22 -1.80
N LYS A 89 14.12 -0.66 -0.80
CA LYS A 89 14.13 -1.18 0.56
C LYS A 89 13.80 -2.66 0.47
N ARG A 90 14.71 -3.52 0.95
CA ARG A 90 14.51 -4.98 1.05
C ARG A 90 13.10 -5.37 1.52
N GLY A 91 12.50 -4.57 2.41
CA GLY A 91 11.12 -4.76 2.87
C GLY A 91 10.02 -4.64 1.82
N ILE A 92 10.15 -3.86 0.74
CA ILE A 92 9.11 -3.73 -0.30
C ILE A 92 9.12 -4.95 -1.23
N MET A 93 10.31 -5.46 -1.56
CA MET A 93 10.43 -6.67 -2.39
C MET A 93 9.81 -7.89 -1.71
N GLU A 94 9.91 -7.97 -0.37
CA GLU A 94 9.30 -9.05 0.42
C GLU A 94 7.76 -9.00 0.39
N LEU A 95 7.15 -7.86 0.03
CA LEU A 95 5.70 -7.71 -0.09
C LEU A 95 5.17 -8.08 -1.48
N ALA A 96 6.03 -8.07 -2.50
CA ALA A 96 5.63 -8.16 -3.90
C ALA A 96 5.25 -9.58 -4.32
N ASP A 97 4.08 -9.69 -4.96
CA ASP A 97 3.56 -10.92 -5.55
C ASP A 97 3.95 -11.02 -7.03
N LEU A 98 4.13 -9.86 -7.67
CA LEU A 98 4.62 -9.71 -9.04
C LEU A 98 5.50 -8.45 -9.15
N ILE A 99 6.64 -8.56 -9.83
CA ILE A 99 7.50 -7.44 -10.18
C ILE A 99 7.36 -7.17 -11.68
N VAL A 100 7.09 -5.93 -12.04
CA VAL A 100 6.91 -5.51 -13.43
C VAL A 100 7.96 -4.46 -13.78
N VAL A 101 8.87 -4.81 -14.68
CA VAL A 101 9.85 -3.88 -15.26
C VAL A 101 9.21 -3.19 -16.46
N ASN A 102 8.72 -1.98 -16.25
CA ASN A 102 8.10 -1.16 -17.31
C ASN A 102 9.16 -0.48 -18.18
N LYS A 103 8.75 0.14 -19.28
CA LYS A 103 9.60 0.81 -20.28
C LYS A 103 10.56 -0.15 -21.01
N ALA A 104 10.11 -1.38 -21.24
CA ALA A 104 10.85 -2.38 -22.03
C ALA A 104 10.70 -2.12 -23.54
N ASP A 105 11.05 -0.92 -23.98
CA ASP A 105 10.90 -0.41 -25.34
C ASP A 105 12.15 0.36 -25.80
N GLY A 106 12.28 0.52 -27.12
CA GLY A 106 13.42 1.19 -27.76
C GLY A 106 14.80 0.77 -27.22
N ASP A 107 15.63 1.75 -26.93
CA ASP A 107 17.00 1.55 -26.41
C ASP A 107 17.02 0.97 -24.98
N LEU A 108 15.91 1.05 -24.25
CA LEU A 108 15.79 0.55 -22.88
C LEU A 108 15.42 -0.93 -22.80
N ALA A 109 14.98 -1.56 -23.89
CA ALA A 109 14.54 -2.96 -23.90
C ALA A 109 15.62 -3.92 -23.36
N ALA A 110 16.88 -3.72 -23.76
CA ALA A 110 17.99 -4.54 -23.28
C ALA A 110 18.28 -4.33 -21.79
N ALA A 111 18.15 -3.10 -21.30
CA ALA A 111 18.30 -2.79 -19.88
C ALA A 111 17.16 -3.39 -19.05
N ALA A 112 15.93 -3.31 -19.55
CA ALA A 112 14.75 -3.87 -18.89
C ALA A 112 14.87 -5.39 -18.74
N SER A 113 15.36 -6.08 -19.77
CA SER A 113 15.59 -7.53 -19.72
C SER A 113 16.63 -7.94 -18.67
N ARG A 114 17.72 -7.16 -18.53
CA ARG A 114 18.72 -7.37 -17.47
C ARG A 114 18.12 -7.13 -16.08
N THR A 115 17.46 -6.00 -15.89
CA THR A 115 16.80 -5.66 -14.61
C THR A 115 15.76 -6.72 -14.21
N ARG A 116 14.98 -7.24 -15.16
CA ARG A 116 14.05 -8.35 -14.91
C ARG A 116 14.78 -9.60 -14.43
N ALA A 117 15.92 -9.95 -15.03
CA ALA A 117 16.73 -11.07 -14.60
C ALA A 117 17.32 -10.85 -13.19
N ASP A 118 17.77 -9.64 -12.88
CA ASP A 118 18.29 -9.28 -11.56
C ASP A 118 17.22 -9.46 -10.47
N TYR A 119 16.01 -8.95 -10.70
CA TYR A 119 14.89 -9.15 -9.77
C TYR A 119 14.47 -10.62 -9.66
N ALA A 120 14.39 -11.34 -10.78
CA ALA A 120 14.06 -12.77 -10.77
C ALA A 120 15.05 -13.56 -9.89
N ASN A 121 16.35 -13.28 -10.01
CA ASN A 121 17.37 -13.89 -9.17
C ASN A 121 17.25 -13.48 -7.70
N ALA A 122 17.00 -12.19 -7.43
CA ALA A 122 16.92 -11.67 -6.08
C ALA A 122 15.72 -12.23 -5.30
N VAL A 123 14.53 -12.35 -5.91
CA VAL A 123 13.34 -12.88 -5.22
C VAL A 123 13.50 -14.35 -4.83
N HIS A 124 14.28 -15.13 -5.57
CA HIS A 124 14.61 -16.52 -5.20
C HIS A 124 15.46 -16.64 -3.93
N LEU A 125 16.13 -15.56 -3.51
CA LEU A 125 16.89 -15.51 -2.26
C LEU A 125 16.03 -15.10 -1.05
N LEU A 126 14.82 -14.62 -1.30
CA LEU A 126 13.87 -14.22 -0.26
C LEU A 126 13.01 -15.42 0.15
N ARG A 127 12.51 -15.38 1.38
CA ARG A 127 11.48 -16.32 1.81
C ARG A 127 10.19 -16.01 1.03
N PRO A 128 9.55 -16.99 0.38
CA PRO A 128 8.27 -16.77 -0.28
C PRO A 128 7.22 -16.27 0.73
N LYS A 129 6.45 -15.25 0.33
CA LYS A 129 5.29 -14.75 1.07
C LYS A 129 4.18 -15.80 1.14
N TRP A 130 4.01 -16.55 0.05
CA TRP A 130 3.03 -17.61 -0.10
C TRP A 130 3.73 -18.94 -0.29
N SER A 131 3.18 -20.02 0.25
CA SER A 131 3.71 -21.36 0.00
C SER A 131 3.36 -21.86 -1.40
N ALA A 132 2.21 -21.44 -1.95
CA ALA A 132 1.75 -21.83 -3.29
C ALA A 132 2.25 -20.93 -4.42
N TRP A 133 2.99 -19.85 -4.13
CA TRP A 133 3.45 -18.90 -5.16
C TRP A 133 4.90 -18.45 -4.93
N SER A 134 5.67 -18.45 -6.01
CA SER A 134 6.97 -17.77 -6.08
C SER A 134 6.80 -16.48 -6.86
N THR A 135 7.14 -15.36 -6.26
CA THR A 135 7.16 -14.04 -6.92
C THR A 135 7.93 -14.11 -8.23
N ARG A 136 7.38 -13.51 -9.28
CA ARG A 136 7.96 -13.48 -10.64
C ARG A 136 8.31 -12.06 -11.04
N ALA A 137 9.25 -11.93 -11.97
CA ALA A 137 9.59 -10.67 -12.60
C ALA A 137 9.34 -10.74 -14.11
N VAL A 138 8.51 -9.82 -14.61
CA VAL A 138 8.14 -9.69 -16.02
C VAL A 138 8.48 -8.30 -16.55
N THR A 139 8.42 -8.13 -17.87
CA THR A 139 8.67 -6.85 -18.54
C THR A 139 7.45 -6.40 -19.31
N CYS A 140 7.17 -5.10 -19.32
CA CYS A 140 6.16 -4.51 -20.19
C CYS A 140 6.61 -3.16 -20.76
N SER A 141 5.91 -2.71 -21.79
CA SER A 141 5.93 -1.34 -22.26
C SER A 141 4.50 -0.80 -22.19
N ALA A 142 4.23 0.02 -21.18
CA ALA A 142 2.94 0.67 -21.05
C ALA A 142 2.64 1.60 -22.24
N VAL A 143 3.67 2.28 -22.79
CA VAL A 143 3.50 3.24 -23.88
C VAL A 143 3.25 2.55 -25.23
N GLU A 144 3.92 1.43 -25.49
CA GLU A 144 3.69 0.62 -26.70
C GLU A 144 2.57 -0.41 -26.52
N ARG A 145 1.94 -0.47 -25.34
CA ARG A 145 0.91 -1.45 -24.96
C ARG A 145 1.35 -2.92 -25.16
N ARG A 146 2.63 -3.23 -24.90
CA ARG A 146 3.17 -4.60 -24.94
C ARG A 146 3.40 -5.17 -23.55
N GLY A 147 3.19 -6.46 -23.36
CA GLY A 147 3.43 -7.12 -22.07
C GLY A 147 2.31 -6.90 -21.03
N ILE A 148 1.26 -6.13 -21.36
CA ILE A 148 0.18 -5.80 -20.41
C ILE A 148 -0.72 -7.02 -20.18
N ALA A 149 -1.06 -7.76 -21.25
CA ALA A 149 -1.84 -8.98 -21.14
C ALA A 149 -1.10 -10.05 -20.33
N GLU A 150 0.20 -10.18 -20.57
CA GLU A 150 1.07 -11.12 -19.86
C GLU A 150 1.20 -10.78 -18.36
N VAL A 151 1.22 -9.48 -18.01
CA VAL A 151 1.13 -9.06 -16.60
C VAL A 151 -0.19 -9.49 -15.97
N TRP A 152 -1.30 -9.37 -16.70
CA TRP A 152 -2.62 -9.81 -16.22
C TRP A 152 -2.71 -11.33 -16.08
N ASP A 153 -2.14 -12.08 -17.02
CA ASP A 153 -2.10 -13.55 -16.98
C ASP A 153 -1.30 -14.04 -15.76
N GLU A 154 -0.20 -13.38 -15.41
CA GLU A 154 0.58 -13.70 -14.20
C GLU A 154 -0.19 -13.37 -12.92
N LEU A 155 -0.94 -12.26 -12.88
CA LEU A 155 -1.81 -11.92 -11.74
C LEU A 155 -2.96 -12.92 -11.58
N THR A 156 -3.53 -13.38 -12.70
CA THR A 156 -4.58 -14.40 -12.69
C THR A 156 -4.02 -15.74 -12.20
N SER A 157 -2.85 -16.14 -12.69
CA SER A 157 -2.14 -17.34 -12.24
C SER A 157 -1.81 -17.29 -10.74
N PHE A 158 -1.40 -16.12 -10.24
CA PHE A 158 -1.21 -15.87 -8.82
C PHE A 158 -2.51 -16.09 -8.03
N ALA A 159 -3.59 -15.43 -8.45
CA ALA A 159 -4.88 -15.49 -7.78
C ALA A 159 -5.40 -16.92 -7.73
N GLU A 160 -5.30 -17.68 -8.82
CA GLU A 160 -5.69 -19.09 -8.90
C GLU A 160 -4.86 -19.97 -7.95
N ALA A 161 -3.53 -19.83 -7.96
CA ALA A 161 -2.64 -20.63 -7.12
C ALA A 161 -2.89 -20.42 -5.63
N VAL A 162 -2.99 -19.15 -5.20
CA VAL A 162 -3.15 -18.77 -3.79
C VAL A 162 -4.59 -18.98 -3.29
N THR A 163 -5.58 -18.87 -4.19
CA THR A 163 -6.96 -19.27 -3.88
C THR A 163 -7.07 -20.79 -3.74
N GLY A 164 -6.47 -21.54 -4.67
CA GLY A 164 -6.47 -23.00 -4.66
C GLY A 164 -5.78 -23.61 -3.44
N SER A 165 -4.77 -22.93 -2.87
CA SER A 165 -4.13 -23.34 -1.61
C SER A 165 -4.93 -22.97 -0.35
N GLY A 166 -5.95 -22.11 -0.48
CA GLY A 166 -6.71 -21.55 0.63
C GLY A 166 -6.00 -20.41 1.38
N GLU A 167 -4.76 -20.10 1.03
CA GLU A 167 -3.96 -19.05 1.68
C GLU A 167 -4.61 -17.67 1.50
N LEU A 168 -5.27 -17.41 0.38
CA LEU A 168 -5.93 -16.11 0.13
C LEU A 168 -7.00 -15.80 1.17
N SER A 169 -7.83 -16.80 1.51
CA SER A 169 -8.88 -16.65 2.52
C SER A 169 -8.31 -16.37 3.91
N THR A 170 -7.19 -17.03 4.24
CA THR A 170 -6.48 -16.82 5.51
C THR A 170 -5.85 -15.43 5.58
N HIS A 171 -5.27 -14.97 4.47
CA HIS A 171 -4.70 -13.64 4.35
C HIS A 171 -5.76 -12.56 4.52
N ARG A 172 -6.90 -12.65 3.80
CA ARG A 172 -8.03 -11.72 3.94
C ARG A 172 -8.59 -11.69 5.37
N ALA A 173 -8.69 -12.84 6.04
CA ALA A 173 -9.13 -12.89 7.43
C ALA A 173 -8.13 -12.18 8.37
N ALA A 174 -6.83 -12.35 8.17
CA ALA A 174 -5.80 -11.65 8.93
C ALA A 174 -5.84 -10.13 8.68
N GLN A 175 -6.01 -9.71 7.42
CA GLN A 175 -6.19 -8.30 7.05
C GLN A 175 -7.42 -7.70 7.75
N ALA A 176 -8.57 -8.37 7.73
CA ALA A 176 -9.79 -7.89 8.39
C ALA A 176 -9.61 -7.69 9.91
N VAL A 177 -8.90 -8.61 10.58
CA VAL A 177 -8.57 -8.46 12.01
C VAL A 177 -7.61 -7.30 12.24
N ALA A 178 -6.56 -7.17 11.40
CA ALA A 178 -5.64 -6.05 11.48
C ALA A 178 -6.35 -4.71 11.29
N TRP A 179 -7.33 -4.64 10.38
CA TRP A 179 -8.13 -3.45 10.14
C TRP A 179 -9.00 -3.10 11.34
N LEU A 180 -9.67 -4.06 11.97
CA LEU A 180 -10.43 -3.84 13.21
C LEU A 180 -9.57 -3.15 14.27
N TRP A 181 -8.36 -3.65 14.50
CA TRP A 181 -7.44 -3.07 15.47
C TRP A 181 -6.93 -1.68 15.05
N SER A 182 -6.78 -1.43 13.75
CA SER A 182 -6.42 -0.11 13.24
C SER A 182 -7.52 0.91 13.48
N GLU A 183 -8.77 0.57 13.15
CA GLU A 183 -9.93 1.45 13.38
C GLU A 183 -10.07 1.79 14.87
N LEU A 184 -10.01 0.77 15.73
CA LEU A 184 -10.07 0.98 17.18
C LEU A 184 -8.97 1.91 17.68
N ARG A 185 -7.73 1.73 17.22
CA ARG A 185 -6.60 2.58 17.61
C ARG A 185 -6.81 4.02 17.13
N ASP A 186 -7.20 4.20 15.87
CA ASP A 186 -7.33 5.52 15.26
C ASP A 186 -8.46 6.31 15.92
N ASP A 187 -9.60 5.66 16.19
CA ASP A 187 -10.73 6.28 16.88
C ASP A 187 -10.37 6.59 18.35
N LEU A 188 -9.75 5.65 19.10
CA LEU A 188 -9.31 5.91 20.48
C LEU A 188 -8.30 7.05 20.58
N VAL A 189 -7.35 7.14 19.64
CA VAL A 189 -6.36 8.23 19.59
C VAL A 189 -7.04 9.55 19.22
N GLY A 190 -8.01 9.53 18.30
CA GLY A 190 -8.81 10.68 17.91
C GLY A 190 -9.63 11.22 19.09
N ASP A 191 -10.35 10.35 19.80
CA ASP A 191 -11.12 10.68 20.99
C ASP A 191 -10.22 11.23 22.10
N PHE A 192 -9.08 10.58 22.33
CA PHE A 192 -8.08 11.03 23.30
C PHE A 192 -7.58 12.45 22.98
N ARG A 193 -7.22 12.74 21.73
CA ARG A 193 -6.71 14.05 21.31
C ARG A 193 -7.78 15.14 21.26
N SER A 194 -9.04 14.77 21.11
CA SER A 194 -10.17 15.71 21.06
C SER A 194 -10.74 16.03 22.44
N ALA A 195 -10.44 15.23 23.46
CA ALA A 195 -10.87 15.47 24.83
C ALA A 195 -10.37 16.83 25.36
N PRO A 196 -11.26 17.73 25.83
CA PRO A 196 -10.88 19.08 26.27
C PRO A 196 -9.79 19.11 27.35
N ALA A 197 -9.85 18.18 28.31
CA ALA A 197 -8.86 18.06 29.39
C ALA A 197 -7.47 17.68 28.85
N VAL A 198 -7.41 16.80 27.84
CA VAL A 198 -6.16 16.43 27.17
C VAL A 198 -5.63 17.59 26.35
N GLN A 199 -6.49 18.25 25.55
CA GLN A 199 -6.09 19.41 24.74
C GLN A 199 -5.50 20.55 25.57
N ALA A 200 -6.07 20.82 26.74
CA ALA A 200 -5.58 21.85 27.65
C ALA A 200 -4.18 21.52 28.22
N LEU A 201 -3.89 20.23 28.47
CA LEU A 201 -2.64 19.79 29.09
C LEU A 201 -1.53 19.43 28.08
N LEU A 202 -1.89 19.03 26.87
CA LEU A 202 -0.99 18.45 25.89
C LEU A 202 0.22 19.36 25.56
N PRO A 203 0.06 20.67 25.27
CA PRO A 203 1.21 21.53 24.94
C PRO A 203 2.23 21.64 26.07
N ASP A 204 1.77 21.66 27.32
CA ASP A 204 2.64 21.76 28.49
C ASP A 204 3.39 20.46 28.75
N VAL A 205 2.70 19.32 28.61
CA VAL A 205 3.31 18.00 28.75
C VAL A 205 4.36 17.76 27.64
N GLU A 206 4.05 18.11 26.39
CA GLU A 206 5.01 17.97 25.28
C GLU A 206 6.27 18.83 25.51
N ARG A 207 6.11 20.08 25.96
CA ARG A 207 7.25 20.95 26.30
C ARG A 207 8.11 20.37 27.42
N ALA A 208 7.50 19.88 28.50
CA ALA A 208 8.22 19.29 29.62
C ALA A 208 8.94 17.98 29.24
N VAL A 209 8.37 17.19 28.32
CA VAL A 209 9.05 16.00 27.78
C VAL A 209 10.22 16.38 26.89
N ALA A 210 10.04 17.39 26.02
CA ALA A 210 11.10 17.85 25.12
C ALA A 210 12.28 18.50 25.87
N SER A 211 12.04 19.18 26.99
CA SER A 211 13.09 19.76 27.84
C SER A 211 13.77 18.74 28.76
N GLY A 212 13.20 17.55 28.92
CA GLY A 212 13.70 16.52 29.85
C GLY A 212 13.22 16.67 31.30
N ASP A 213 12.38 17.68 31.59
CA ASP A 213 11.79 17.90 32.93
C ASP A 213 10.76 16.82 33.30
N LEU A 214 10.21 16.13 32.30
CA LEU A 214 9.27 15.02 32.46
C LEU A 214 9.65 13.85 31.56
N SER A 215 9.65 12.63 32.09
CA SER A 215 9.85 11.45 31.22
C SER A 215 8.64 11.21 30.32
N ALA A 216 8.86 10.65 29.12
CA ALA A 216 7.77 10.31 28.20
C ALA A 216 6.69 9.41 28.85
N ARG A 217 7.10 8.46 29.70
CA ARG A 217 6.17 7.59 30.45
C ARG A 217 5.32 8.37 31.45
N ALA A 218 5.92 9.31 32.19
CA ALA A 218 5.19 10.14 33.15
C ALA A 218 4.24 11.12 32.45
N GLY A 219 4.67 11.72 31.34
CA GLY A 219 3.82 12.56 30.48
C GLY A 219 2.61 11.80 29.93
N ALA A 220 2.85 10.61 29.36
CA ALA A 220 1.77 9.77 28.86
C ALA A 220 0.77 9.39 29.96
N ARG A 221 1.25 9.03 31.17
CA ARG A 221 0.36 8.70 32.29
C ARG A 221 -0.51 9.89 32.71
N ARG A 222 0.08 11.09 32.81
CA ARG A 222 -0.63 12.31 33.15
C ARG A 222 -1.76 12.62 32.16
N LEU A 223 -1.50 12.49 30.87
CA LEU A 223 -2.52 12.70 29.84
C LEU A 223 -3.59 11.60 29.85
N LEU A 224 -3.22 10.34 30.09
CA LEU A 224 -4.17 9.23 30.23
C LEU A 224 -5.09 9.39 31.44
N ASP A 225 -4.57 9.86 32.57
CA ASP A 225 -5.37 10.10 33.77
C ASP A 225 -6.35 11.27 33.53
N ALA A 226 -5.92 12.32 32.81
CA ALA A 226 -6.79 13.42 32.38
C ALA A 226 -7.89 13.00 31.38
N PHE A 227 -7.62 12.01 30.52
CA PHE A 227 -8.63 11.48 29.59
C PHE A 227 -9.70 10.61 30.28
N ARG A 228 -9.33 9.95 31.39
CA ARG A 228 -10.22 9.03 32.13
C ARG A 228 -11.08 9.72 33.19
N SER A 229 -10.79 10.98 33.49
CA SER A 229 -11.48 11.80 34.51
C SER A 229 -12.65 12.53 33.89
#